data_AF-A0A221C7X2-F1
#
_entry.id   AF-A0A221C7X2-F1
#
_cell.length_a   1.000
_cell.length_b   1.000
_cell.length_c   1.000
_cell.angle_alpha   90.00
_cell.angle_beta   90.00
_cell.angle_gamma   90.00
#
_symmetry.space_group_name_H-M   'P 1'
#
loop_
_entity.id
_entity.type
_entity.pdbx_description
1 polymer ?
#
loop_
_entity_poly.entity_id
_entity_poly.type
_entity_poly.pdbx_seq_one_letter_code
_entity_poly.pdbx_strand_id
1 'polypeptide(L)'
;MASSMISTAAVTSVNRAAPAQSSMVAPFTGLKSSSAFPPARKLDSDITTLASNGGRVQCMKVWPPRGLKKFETLSYLPPLTNAQLAKEVDYLLRSGWIPCLEF
;
A
#
# COMPACT_ATOMS: atom_id res chain seq x y z
N MET A 1 43.23 42.40 21.88
CA MET A 1 42.41 43.25 20.98
C MET A 1 41.69 42.33 20.00
N ALA A 2 40.37 42.46 19.93
CA ALA A 2 39.52 41.68 19.03
C ALA A 2 39.68 42.12 17.58
N SER A 3 39.50 41.19 16.63
CA SER A 3 38.85 41.44 15.35
C SER A 3 38.46 40.12 14.69
N SER A 4 37.18 40.02 14.34
CA SER A 4 36.49 38.93 13.67
C SER A 4 36.68 39.04 12.15
N MET A 5 36.74 37.92 11.44
CA MET A 5 36.55 37.83 9.99
C MET A 5 35.74 36.56 9.71
N ILE A 6 34.45 36.73 9.40
CA ILE A 6 33.54 35.66 8.98
C ILE A 6 33.74 35.45 7.48
N SER A 7 33.96 34.20 7.05
CA SER A 7 33.77 33.78 5.66
C SER A 7 33.52 32.27 5.64
N THR A 8 32.27 31.88 5.42
CA THR A 8 31.86 30.48 5.23
C THR A 8 31.21 30.34 3.87
N ALA A 9 31.66 29.34 3.12
CA ALA A 9 31.32 29.08 1.74
C ALA A 9 29.82 28.82 1.53
N ALA A 10 29.27 29.42 0.48
CA ALA A 10 27.94 29.10 -0.03
C ALA A 10 27.98 27.74 -0.76
N VAL A 11 27.35 26.73 -0.18
CA VAL A 11 27.00 25.49 -0.88
C VAL A 11 25.59 25.60 -1.42
N THR A 12 25.46 25.62 -2.74
CA THR A 12 24.18 25.51 -3.45
C THR A 12 23.68 24.07 -3.37
N SER A 13 22.80 23.76 -2.42
CA SER A 13 22.01 22.53 -2.45
C SER A 13 20.70 22.79 -3.21
N VAL A 14 20.62 22.23 -4.42
CA VAL A 14 19.37 22.14 -5.18
C VAL A 14 18.48 21.10 -4.49
N ASN A 15 17.68 21.53 -3.53
CA ASN A 15 16.61 20.73 -2.95
C ASN A 15 15.39 20.70 -3.90
N ARG A 16 15.47 19.91 -4.97
CA ARG A 16 14.25 19.37 -5.60
C ARG A 16 13.91 18.04 -4.95
N ALA A 17 13.27 18.12 -3.79
CA ALA A 17 12.51 17.03 -3.24
C ALA A 17 11.09 17.56 -3.00
N ALA A 18 10.17 17.22 -3.92
CA ALA A 18 8.75 17.32 -3.63
C ALA A 18 8.48 16.49 -2.36
N PRO A 19 7.67 16.98 -1.41
CA PRO A 19 7.25 16.13 -0.30
C PRO A 19 6.36 15.04 -0.91
N ALA A 20 6.89 13.82 -1.03
CA ALA A 20 6.05 12.65 -1.13
C ALA A 20 5.19 12.64 0.13
N GLN A 21 3.90 12.94 -0.02
CA GLN A 21 2.95 12.83 1.08
C GLN A 21 2.97 11.37 1.53
N SER A 22 3.64 11.10 2.65
CA SER A 22 3.45 9.85 3.35
C SER A 22 1.98 9.82 3.74
N SER A 23 1.26 8.81 3.24
CA SER A 23 -0.02 8.43 3.84
C SER A 23 0.30 7.99 5.26
N MET A 24 0.28 8.92 6.20
CA MET A 24 0.49 8.67 7.63
C MET A 24 -0.68 7.83 8.10
N VAL A 25 -0.58 6.51 7.98
CA VAL A 25 -1.48 5.60 8.69
C VAL A 25 -1.13 5.77 10.16
N ALA A 26 -2.05 6.33 10.93
CA ALA A 26 -1.90 6.50 12.37
C ALA A 26 -1.50 5.17 13.03
N PRO A 27 -0.64 5.19 14.06
CA PRO A 27 -0.25 3.97 14.76
C PRO A 27 -1.51 3.26 15.28
N PHE A 28 -1.66 1.98 14.93
CA PHE A 28 -2.75 1.13 15.40
C PHE A 28 -2.60 0.91 16.91
N THR A 29 -3.16 1.81 17.71
CA THR A 29 -3.39 1.57 19.13
C THR A 29 -4.46 0.48 19.22
N GLY A 30 -4.08 -0.67 19.78
CA GLY A 30 -4.83 -1.93 19.71
C GLY A 30 -6.31 -1.86 20.13
N LEU A 31 -7.01 -2.95 19.82
CA LEU A 31 -8.44 -3.14 20.09
C LEU A 31 -8.73 -2.98 21.59
N LYS A 32 -9.27 -1.82 22.00
CA LYS A 32 -9.79 -1.64 23.35
C LYS A 32 -11.16 -2.32 23.42
N SER A 33 -11.22 -3.49 24.06
CA SER A 33 -12.46 -4.21 24.34
C SER A 33 -13.38 -3.33 25.21
N SER A 34 -14.41 -2.71 24.62
CA SER A 34 -15.46 -2.06 25.41
C SER A 34 -16.49 -3.09 25.86
N SER A 35 -16.10 -3.99 26.76
CA SER A 35 -17.06 -4.78 27.54
C SER A 35 -17.57 -3.92 28.70
N ALA A 36 -18.25 -2.81 28.39
CA ALA A 36 -18.90 -1.97 29.38
C ALA A 36 -20.39 -1.96 29.08
N PHE A 37 -21.15 -2.77 29.83
CA PHE A 37 -22.59 -2.57 29.94
C PHE A 37 -22.82 -1.18 30.54
N PRO A 38 -23.66 -0.32 29.94
CA PRO A 38 -23.77 1.07 30.37
C PRO A 38 -24.34 1.13 31.80
N PRO A 39 -23.60 1.68 32.80
CA PRO A 39 -24.19 2.00 34.08
C PRO A 39 -24.94 3.32 33.93
N ALA A 40 -26.27 3.23 33.99
CA ALA A 40 -27.24 4.33 34.09
C ALA A 40 -27.30 5.35 32.93
N ARG A 41 -28.53 5.61 32.47
CA ARG A 41 -28.87 6.68 31.52
C ARG A 41 -28.31 8.02 31.99
N LYS A 42 -27.29 8.54 31.30
CA LYS A 42 -27.01 9.98 31.28
C LYS A 42 -27.78 10.61 30.13
N LEU A 43 -28.56 11.64 30.44
CA LEU A 43 -29.37 12.45 29.53
C LEU A 43 -28.51 13.55 28.89
N ASP A 44 -27.42 13.17 28.21
CA ASP A 44 -26.71 14.13 27.36
C ASP A 44 -26.17 13.43 26.13
N SER A 45 -26.79 13.75 24.98
CA SER A 45 -26.49 13.21 23.67
C SER A 45 -25.24 13.86 23.04
N ASP A 46 -24.19 14.04 23.82
CA ASP A 46 -22.92 14.57 23.31
C ASP A 46 -22.03 13.41 22.82
N ILE A 47 -22.39 12.91 21.63
CA ILE A 47 -21.75 11.76 20.94
C ILE A 47 -20.28 12.05 20.57
N THR A 48 -19.82 13.29 20.73
CA THR A 48 -18.47 13.77 20.38
C THR A 48 -17.33 13.12 21.16
N THR A 49 -17.61 12.46 22.29
CA THR A 49 -16.60 11.75 23.10
C THR A 49 -16.64 10.23 22.98
N LEU A 50 -17.58 9.66 22.21
CA LEU A 50 -17.49 8.25 21.86
C LEU A 50 -16.43 8.12 20.76
N ALA A 51 -15.22 7.72 21.15
CA ALA A 51 -14.15 7.37 20.22
C ALA A 51 -14.60 6.17 19.36
N SER A 52 -15.34 6.46 18.30
CA SER A 52 -15.63 5.50 17.26
C SER A 52 -14.32 5.27 16.53
N ASN A 53 -13.91 4.01 16.39
CA ASN A 53 -12.86 3.58 15.47
C ASN A 53 -13.36 3.80 14.02
N GLY A 54 -13.67 5.05 13.66
CA GLY A 54 -14.41 5.45 12.47
C GLY A 54 -13.60 5.35 11.18
N GLY A 55 -12.33 4.99 11.26
CA GLY A 55 -11.59 4.49 10.11
C GLY A 55 -12.04 3.05 9.86
N ARG A 56 -12.68 2.79 8.72
CA ARG A 56 -12.85 1.42 8.21
C ARG A 56 -11.47 0.84 7.91
N VAL A 57 -10.75 0.39 8.94
CA VAL A 57 -9.48 -0.31 8.76
C VAL A 57 -9.82 -1.65 8.12
N GLN A 58 -9.66 -1.74 6.80
CA GLN A 58 -9.82 -3.00 6.07
C GLN A 58 -8.60 -3.88 6.38
N CYS A 59 -8.57 -4.48 7.57
CA CYS A 59 -7.46 -5.33 8.03
C CYS A 59 -7.38 -6.67 7.27
N MET A 60 -8.47 -7.07 6.62
CA MET A 60 -8.59 -8.36 5.92
C MET A 60 -9.24 -8.13 4.55
N LYS A 61 -8.65 -8.73 3.52
CA LYS A 61 -9.21 -8.74 2.16
C LYS A 61 -9.82 -10.10 1.88
N VAL A 62 -10.97 -10.11 1.22
CA VAL A 62 -11.65 -11.34 0.77
C VAL A 62 -11.39 -11.52 -0.72
N TRP A 63 -11.09 -12.75 -1.13
CA TRP A 63 -10.89 -13.07 -2.54
C TRP A 63 -12.19 -12.87 -3.35
N PRO A 64 -12.17 -12.18 -4.51
CA PRO A 64 -13.38 -11.98 -5.30
C PRO A 64 -13.90 -13.29 -5.89
N PRO A 65 -15.19 -13.65 -5.67
CA PRO A 65 -15.75 -14.90 -6.18
C PRO A 65 -16.18 -14.83 -7.65
N ARG A 66 -16.20 -13.64 -8.26
CA ARG A 66 -16.69 -13.39 -9.62
C ARG A 66 -15.80 -12.38 -10.34
N GLY A 67 -15.82 -12.40 -11.67
CA GLY A 67 -15.09 -11.43 -12.51
C GLY A 67 -13.59 -11.69 -12.66
N LEU A 68 -13.04 -12.74 -12.04
CA LEU A 68 -11.63 -13.11 -12.10
C LEU A 68 -11.47 -14.59 -12.50
N LYS A 69 -12.08 -15.00 -13.63
CA LYS A 69 -11.82 -16.33 -14.22
C LYS A 69 -10.34 -16.46 -14.57
N LYS A 70 -9.83 -17.69 -14.53
CA LYS A 70 -8.41 -18.02 -14.67
C LYS A 70 -8.20 -19.01 -15.81
N PHE A 71 -7.01 -18.97 -16.39
CA PHE A 71 -6.59 -19.75 -17.56
C PHE A 71 -5.30 -20.48 -17.22
N GLU A 72 -5.38 -21.37 -16.23
CA GLU A 72 -4.26 -22.20 -15.77
C GLU A 72 -2.96 -21.41 -15.48
N THR A 73 -1.81 -21.95 -15.87
CA THR A 73 -0.47 -21.45 -15.59
C THR A 73 -0.32 -19.98 -15.99
N LEU A 74 0.33 -19.18 -15.12
CA LEU A 74 0.55 -17.72 -15.26
C LEU A 74 -0.69 -16.82 -15.09
N SER A 75 -1.92 -17.34 -15.13
CA SER A 75 -3.14 -16.51 -15.12
C SER A 75 -3.47 -15.80 -13.79
N TYR A 76 -2.76 -16.13 -12.70
CA TYR A 76 -2.85 -15.43 -11.42
C TYR A 76 -1.92 -14.21 -11.31
N LEU A 77 -0.97 -14.08 -12.24
CA LEU A 77 -0.03 -12.97 -12.29
C LEU A 77 -0.67 -11.75 -12.99
N PRO A 78 -0.04 -10.56 -12.88
CA PRO A 78 -0.37 -9.44 -13.76
C PRO A 78 -0.23 -9.83 -15.24
N PRO A 79 -0.98 -9.17 -16.16
CA PRO A 79 -0.85 -9.40 -17.60
C PRO A 79 0.61 -9.28 -18.05
N LEU A 80 1.08 -10.29 -18.79
CA LEU A 80 2.45 -10.32 -19.26
C LEU A 80 2.67 -9.23 -20.31
N THR A 81 3.78 -8.51 -20.17
CA THR A 81 4.26 -7.62 -21.23
C THR A 81 4.81 -8.43 -22.41
N ASN A 82 4.89 -7.83 -23.60
CA ASN A 82 5.46 -8.49 -24.79
C ASN A 82 6.89 -9.04 -24.54
N ALA A 83 7.70 -8.32 -23.76
CA ALA A 83 9.04 -8.75 -23.41
C ALA A 83 9.07 -9.96 -22.46
N GLN A 84 8.09 -10.08 -21.54
CA GLN A 84 7.95 -11.26 -20.70
C GLN A 84 7.41 -12.45 -21.49
N LEU A 85 6.41 -12.22 -22.36
CA LEU A 85 5.87 -13.26 -23.23
C LEU A 85 6.97 -13.84 -24.14
N ALA A 86 7.84 -13.01 -24.71
CA ALA A 86 8.98 -13.46 -25.49
C ALA A 86 9.93 -14.39 -24.69
N LYS A 87 10.18 -14.08 -23.40
CA LYS A 87 11.02 -14.93 -22.55
C LYS A 87 10.42 -16.31 -22.27
N GLU A 88 9.09 -16.39 -22.17
CA GLU A 88 8.40 -17.68 -22.03
C GLU A 88 8.50 -18.50 -23.33
N VAL A 89 8.39 -17.85 -24.49
CA VAL A 89 8.64 -18.51 -25.78
C VAL A 89 10.10 -18.99 -25.87
N ASP A 90 11.06 -18.15 -25.49
CA ASP A 90 12.47 -18.52 -25.45
C ASP A 90 12.73 -19.71 -24.51
N TYR A 91 11.99 -19.82 -23.41
CA TYR A 91 12.07 -20.97 -22.51
C TYR A 91 11.62 -22.27 -23.19
N LEU A 92 10.53 -22.24 -23.96
CA LEU A 92 10.07 -23.39 -24.77
C LEU A 92 11.15 -23.81 -25.78
N LEU A 93 11.72 -22.83 -26.49
CA LEU A 93 12.74 -23.07 -27.51
C LEU A 93 14.04 -23.63 -26.92
N ARG A 94 14.51 -23.10 -25.79
CA ARG A 94 15.69 -23.64 -25.07
C ARG A 94 15.46 -25.05 -24.55
N SER A 95 14.22 -25.40 -24.24
CA SER A 95 13.84 -26.75 -23.81
C SER A 95 13.64 -27.72 -24.99
N GLY A 96 13.75 -27.24 -26.24
CA GLY A 96 13.55 -28.04 -27.44
C GLY A 96 12.09 -28.37 -27.75
N TRP A 97 11.14 -27.62 -27.18
CA TRP A 97 9.71 -27.83 -27.39
C TRP A 97 9.19 -26.97 -28.54
N ILE A 98 8.21 -27.50 -29.30
CA ILE A 98 7.58 -26.80 -30.43
C ILE A 98 6.37 -26.01 -29.92
N PRO A 99 6.38 -24.67 -30.00
CA PRO A 99 5.25 -23.85 -29.56
C PRO A 99 4.06 -23.97 -30.52
N CYS A 100 2.84 -23.86 -29.98
CA CYS A 100 1.57 -23.86 -30.72
C CYS A 100 0.65 -22.75 -30.20
N LEU A 101 -0.26 -22.25 -31.04
CA LEU A 101 -1.28 -21.26 -30.68
C LEU A 101 -2.67 -21.88 -30.84
N GLU A 102 -3.53 -21.64 -29.85
CA GLU A 102 -4.93 -22.06 -29.81
C GLU A 102 -5.79 -20.84 -29.43
N PHE A 103 -7.05 -20.79 -29.87
CA PHE A 103 -7.98 -19.68 -29.63
C PHE A 103 -9.40 -20.17 -29.33
#